data_AF-A0A947FDT1-F1
#
_entry.id   AF-A0A947FDT1-F1
#
_cell.length_a   1.000
_cell.length_b   1.000
_cell.length_c   1.000
_cell.angle_alpha   90.00
_cell.angle_beta   90.00
_cell.angle_gamma   90.00
#
_symmetry.space_group_name_H-M   'P 1'
#
loop_
_entity.id
_entity.type
_entity.pdbx_description
1 polymer ?
#
loop_
_entity_poly.entity_id
_entity_poly.type
_entity_poly.pdbx_seq_one_letter_code
_entity_poly.pdbx_strand_id
1 'polypeptide(L)'
;MRKKIGTTNNVVLFLNVLAVALISLSFLGAVSWSADYRTSSVPPTQIIPVDIKPRLCPNPLEVSKSGVVSVAILGTERLDVRQIRQDSVRLEEIQPEGISWRDVARPHKFYTWKSRGKKAKANFCTDEGPDGKLDLVLQVNKKDLLRVLGKVRDGDVRVVRLSAWHKSGARLVGQDVVVIEK
;
A
#
# COMPACT_ATOMS: atom_id res chain seq x y z
N MET A 1 -61.79 -71.97 29.93
CA MET A 1 -62.88 -71.14 29.36
C MET A 1 -62.29 -70.27 28.24
N ARG A 2 -62.92 -70.29 27.05
CA ARG A 2 -62.53 -69.56 25.82
C ARG A 2 -62.90 -68.08 25.85
N LYS A 3 -62.34 -67.34 24.87
CA LYS A 3 -62.76 -66.10 24.14
C LYS A 3 -61.98 -64.84 24.55
N LYS A 4 -61.50 -63.96 23.64
CA LYS A 4 -61.76 -63.61 22.21
C LYS A 4 -60.45 -63.02 21.64
N ILE A 5 -60.00 -63.33 20.41
CA ILE A 5 -60.42 -62.79 19.08
C ILE A 5 -60.20 -61.28 18.93
N GLY A 6 -59.36 -60.92 17.96
CA GLY A 6 -59.18 -59.59 17.42
C GLY A 6 -58.34 -59.64 16.13
N THR A 7 -59.00 -60.01 15.03
CA THR A 7 -58.49 -60.10 13.65
C THR A 7 -58.90 -58.83 12.89
N THR A 8 -58.00 -58.25 12.09
CA THR A 8 -58.29 -57.53 10.82
C THR A 8 -56.96 -57.19 10.12
N ASN A 9 -56.48 -57.96 9.14
CA ASN A 9 -56.81 -57.96 7.70
C ASN A 9 -56.52 -56.66 6.94
N ASN A 10 -55.40 -56.67 6.21
CA ASN A 10 -55.22 -56.38 4.78
C ASN A 10 -56.26 -55.50 4.06
N VAL A 11 -55.78 -54.36 3.54
CA VAL A 11 -56.25 -53.70 2.31
C VAL A 11 -54.98 -53.35 1.52
N VAL A 12 -54.58 -54.17 0.54
CA VAL A 12 -54.76 -53.93 -0.91
C VAL A 12 -54.10 -52.60 -1.32
N LEU A 13 -52.84 -52.63 -1.78
CA LEU A 13 -52.43 -52.71 -3.20
C LEU A 13 -52.88 -51.47 -3.99
N PHE A 14 -51.92 -50.65 -4.46
CA PHE A 14 -51.78 -50.16 -5.85
C PHE A 14 -50.90 -48.88 -5.92
N LEU A 15 -49.85 -48.98 -6.75
CA LEU A 15 -49.35 -47.95 -7.68
C LEU A 15 -48.70 -46.66 -7.12
N ASN A 16 -47.36 -46.56 -7.19
CA ASN A 16 -46.66 -45.85 -8.28
C ASN A 16 -45.20 -45.53 -7.91
N VAL A 17 -44.33 -45.79 -8.88
CA VAL A 17 -42.91 -45.40 -8.94
C VAL A 17 -42.76 -43.90 -8.74
N LEU A 18 -42.06 -43.45 -7.69
CA LEU A 18 -41.34 -42.17 -7.66
C LEU A 18 -40.47 -42.05 -6.40
N ALA A 19 -39.28 -41.49 -6.60
CA ALA A 19 -38.31 -41.01 -5.60
C ALA A 19 -37.42 -42.07 -4.92
N VAL A 20 -36.41 -42.50 -5.67
CA VAL A 20 -35.07 -42.79 -5.14
C VAL A 20 -34.53 -41.52 -4.48
N ALA A 21 -34.53 -41.48 -3.15
CA ALA A 21 -33.62 -40.73 -2.31
C ALA A 21 -34.10 -40.92 -0.87
N LEU A 22 -33.22 -41.36 0.03
CA LEU A 22 -32.97 -40.72 1.33
C LEU A 22 -32.01 -41.60 2.16
N ILE A 23 -30.80 -41.04 2.30
CA ILE A 23 -29.97 -41.03 3.51
C ILE A 23 -29.12 -42.27 3.79
N SER A 24 -28.03 -42.38 3.02
CA SER A 24 -26.74 -42.87 3.50
C SER A 24 -25.92 -41.69 4.02
N LEU A 25 -25.98 -41.36 5.32
CA LEU A 25 -25.12 -40.33 5.90
C LEU A 25 -24.71 -40.72 7.33
N SER A 26 -23.66 -41.52 7.44
CA SER A 26 -23.00 -41.82 8.72
C SER A 26 -21.50 -41.99 8.56
N PHE A 27 -20.89 -41.14 7.73
CA PHE A 27 -19.46 -40.89 7.75
C PHE A 27 -19.30 -39.41 7.50
N LEU A 28 -18.83 -38.68 8.51
CA LEU A 28 -18.07 -37.43 8.44
C LEU A 28 -17.89 -37.00 9.90
N GLY A 29 -17.00 -37.72 10.61
CA GLY A 29 -16.38 -37.14 11.79
C GLY A 29 -15.78 -35.81 11.37
N ALA A 30 -16.22 -34.73 12.00
CA ALA A 30 -15.72 -33.39 11.71
C ALA A 30 -14.22 -33.37 12.00
N VAL A 31 -13.40 -33.47 10.95
CA VAL A 31 -12.03 -33.02 11.04
C VAL A 31 -12.14 -31.51 11.21
N SER A 32 -12.03 -31.05 12.46
CA SER A 32 -11.92 -29.62 12.74
C SER A 32 -10.54 -29.18 12.24
N TRP A 33 -10.47 -28.81 10.97
CA TRP A 33 -9.36 -28.03 10.44
C TRP A 33 -9.47 -26.63 11.02
N SER A 34 -9.11 -26.48 12.30
CA SER A 34 -8.66 -25.20 12.83
C SER A 34 -7.27 -24.98 12.23
N ALA A 35 -7.23 -24.63 10.94
CA ALA A 35 -6.03 -24.07 10.36
C ALA A 35 -5.82 -22.74 11.08
N ASP A 36 -4.98 -22.76 12.11
CA ASP A 36 -4.36 -21.56 12.67
C ASP A 36 -3.55 -20.92 11.55
N TYR A 37 -4.22 -20.16 10.71
CA TYR A 37 -3.58 -19.22 9.81
C TYR A 37 -2.92 -18.17 10.68
N ARG A 38 -1.69 -18.47 11.08
CA ARG A 38 -0.76 -17.50 11.64
C ARG A 38 -0.69 -16.37 10.63
N THR A 39 -1.43 -15.29 10.92
CA THR A 39 -1.41 -14.08 10.11
C THR A 39 0.04 -13.69 9.94
N SER A 40 0.46 -13.60 8.68
CA SER A 40 1.83 -13.24 8.31
C SER A 40 2.27 -12.04 9.14
N SER A 41 3.31 -12.20 9.95
CA SER A 41 3.85 -11.15 10.83
C SER A 41 4.60 -10.06 10.07
N VAL A 42 4.59 -10.11 8.73
CA VAL A 42 5.20 -9.07 7.89
C VAL A 42 4.21 -7.90 7.82
N PRO A 43 4.58 -6.71 8.33
CA PRO A 43 3.70 -5.55 8.26
C PRO A 43 3.38 -5.24 6.79
N PRO A 44 2.13 -4.90 6.47
CA PRO A 44 1.75 -4.56 5.10
C PRO A 44 2.59 -3.38 4.61
N THR A 45 3.09 -3.48 3.38
CA THR A 45 3.77 -2.36 2.71
C THR A 45 2.80 -1.63 1.80
N GLN A 46 2.64 -0.33 2.03
CA GLN A 46 1.80 0.55 1.24
C GLN A 46 2.69 1.49 0.41
N ILE A 47 2.39 1.57 -0.89
CA ILE A 47 3.00 2.55 -1.78
C ILE A 47 2.27 3.88 -1.61
N ILE A 48 3.02 4.94 -1.39
CA ILE A 48 2.49 6.29 -1.15
C ILE A 48 3.00 7.27 -2.22
N PRO A 49 2.19 8.28 -2.60
CA PRO A 49 2.63 9.32 -3.50
C PRO A 49 3.64 10.23 -2.80
N VAL A 50 4.77 10.46 -3.45
CA VAL A 50 5.84 11.34 -2.98
C VAL A 50 6.21 12.27 -4.12
N ASP A 51 6.41 13.53 -3.80
CA ASP A 51 6.75 14.58 -4.75
C ASP A 51 7.89 15.42 -4.18
N ILE A 52 9.02 15.42 -4.87
CA ILE A 52 10.19 16.23 -4.58
C ILE A 52 10.01 17.55 -5.31
N LYS A 53 10.33 18.67 -4.66
CA LYS A 53 10.10 20.02 -5.19
C LYS A 53 8.69 20.23 -5.76
N PRO A 54 7.64 20.16 -4.92
CA PRO A 54 6.27 20.38 -5.34
C PRO A 54 6.07 21.56 -6.30
N ARG A 55 5.29 21.32 -7.36
CA ARG A 55 4.96 22.26 -8.46
C ARG A 55 6.09 22.52 -9.46
N LEU A 56 7.11 21.67 -9.50
CA LEU A 56 8.19 21.76 -10.45
C LEU A 56 8.45 20.37 -11.03
N CYS A 57 8.41 20.22 -12.35
CA CYS A 57 8.79 18.96 -13.00
C CYS A 57 9.40 19.28 -14.37
N PRO A 58 10.63 18.85 -14.68
CA PRO A 58 11.53 18.02 -13.85
C PRO A 58 11.95 18.66 -12.54
N ASN A 59 12.46 17.84 -11.61
CA ASN A 59 12.97 18.26 -10.31
C ASN A 59 14.48 18.53 -10.32
N PRO A 60 14.94 19.76 -10.62
CA PRO A 60 16.37 20.05 -10.65
C PRO A 60 16.99 19.91 -9.26
N LEU A 61 18.17 19.32 -9.17
CA LEU A 61 18.97 19.22 -7.96
C LEU A 61 20.35 19.81 -8.24
N GLU A 62 20.45 21.12 -7.99
CA GLU A 62 21.67 21.89 -8.17
C GLU A 62 22.75 21.48 -7.16
N VAL A 63 23.90 21.03 -7.66
CA VAL A 63 25.04 20.56 -6.85
C VAL A 63 25.82 21.72 -6.24
N SER A 64 25.85 22.88 -6.90
CA SER A 64 26.64 24.05 -6.49
C SER A 64 26.00 24.89 -5.38
N LYS A 65 24.69 24.79 -5.16
CA LYS A 65 23.97 25.58 -4.14
C LYS A 65 23.63 24.77 -2.89
N SER A 66 23.93 25.31 -1.71
CA SER A 66 23.40 24.79 -0.44
C SER A 66 21.89 25.06 -0.27
N GLY A 67 21.32 24.55 0.82
CA GLY A 67 19.93 24.80 1.21
C GLY A 67 19.18 23.50 1.50
N VAL A 68 17.86 23.63 1.53
CA VAL A 68 16.93 22.52 1.76
C VAL A 68 16.23 22.13 0.46
N VAL A 69 15.85 20.86 0.36
CA VAL A 69 14.97 20.31 -0.67
C VAL A 69 13.64 20.05 -0.01
N SER A 70 12.58 20.70 -0.52
CA SER A 70 11.22 20.43 -0.08
C SER A 70 10.75 19.12 -0.71
N VAL A 71 10.17 18.23 0.09
CA VAL A 71 9.57 16.96 -0.34
C VAL A 71 8.20 16.83 0.29
N ALA A 72 7.20 16.34 -0.42
CA ALA A 72 5.86 16.14 0.09
C ALA A 72 5.47 14.66 0.00
N ILE A 73 4.94 14.12 1.09
CA ILE A 73 4.11 12.91 1.03
C ILE A 73 2.68 13.40 0.79
N LEU A 74 2.13 13.08 -0.37
CA LEU A 74 0.87 13.68 -0.80
C LEU A 74 -0.33 12.98 -0.18
N GLY A 75 -1.28 13.76 0.35
CA GLY A 75 -2.53 13.24 0.86
C GLY A 75 -3.37 12.64 -0.26
N THR A 76 -4.16 11.62 0.06
CA THR A 76 -5.17 11.08 -0.87
C THR A 76 -6.42 10.68 -0.10
N GLU A 77 -7.50 10.33 -0.79
CA GLU A 77 -8.68 9.73 -0.14
C GLU A 77 -8.37 8.45 0.64
N ARG A 78 -7.23 7.80 0.37
CA ARG A 78 -6.79 6.55 1.01
C ARG A 78 -5.57 6.73 1.91
N LEU A 79 -5.06 7.95 2.04
CA LEU A 79 -3.88 8.27 2.85
C LEU A 79 -4.10 9.58 3.60
N ASP A 80 -4.45 9.47 4.88
CA ASP A 80 -4.37 10.58 5.83
C ASP A 80 -2.93 10.69 6.35
N VAL A 81 -2.21 11.71 5.90
CA VAL A 81 -0.81 11.94 6.26
C VAL A 81 -0.60 12.19 7.76
N ARG A 82 -1.64 12.54 8.52
CA ARG A 82 -1.58 12.68 9.99
C ARG A 82 -1.39 11.34 10.71
N GLN A 83 -1.62 10.23 10.02
CA GLN A 83 -1.40 8.90 10.55
C GLN A 83 0.02 8.37 10.33
N ILE A 84 0.90 9.17 9.72
CA ILE A 84 2.31 8.85 9.56
C ILE A 84 3.05 9.18 10.87
N ARG A 85 3.93 8.26 11.30
CA ARG A 85 4.86 8.47 12.42
C ARG A 85 6.01 9.35 11.93
N GLN A 86 6.02 10.61 12.35
CA GLN A 86 6.95 11.62 11.81
C GLN A 86 8.42 11.32 12.08
N ASP A 87 8.72 10.81 13.28
CA ASP A 87 10.05 10.37 13.73
C ASP A 87 10.65 9.26 12.84
N SER A 88 9.79 8.56 12.10
CA SER A 88 10.15 7.42 11.26
C SER A 88 10.42 7.78 9.79
N VAL A 89 10.12 9.01 9.36
CA VAL A 89 10.24 9.42 7.95
C VAL A 89 11.71 9.53 7.55
N ARG A 90 12.07 8.90 6.44
CA ARG A 90 13.42 8.91 5.87
C ARG A 90 13.38 9.11 4.36
N LEU A 91 14.17 10.05 3.83
CA LEU A 91 14.43 10.18 2.39
C LEU A 91 15.86 9.70 2.12
N GLU A 92 16.03 8.59 1.42
CA GLU A 92 17.35 7.94 1.25
C GLU A 92 18.08 7.79 2.60
N GLU A 93 17.37 7.29 3.62
CA GLU A 93 17.84 7.14 5.00
C GLU A 93 18.14 8.45 5.76
N ILE A 94 17.89 9.62 5.16
CA ILE A 94 18.06 10.93 5.80
C ILE A 94 16.79 11.32 6.54
N GLN A 95 16.92 11.71 7.81
CA GLN A 95 15.82 12.29 8.57
C GLN A 95 15.59 13.76 8.14
N PRO A 96 14.35 14.18 7.85
CA PRO A 96 14.04 15.58 7.55
C PRO A 96 14.38 16.51 8.73
N GLU A 97 14.91 17.69 8.44
CA GLU A 97 15.22 18.75 9.41
C GLU A 97 13.97 19.53 9.84
N GLY A 98 12.94 19.56 8.98
CA GLY A 98 11.69 20.26 9.24
C GLY A 98 10.49 19.52 8.65
N ILE A 99 9.34 19.64 9.33
CA ILE A 99 8.08 19.04 8.92
C ILE A 99 6.96 20.06 9.07
N SER A 100 6.03 20.10 8.11
CA SER A 100 4.81 20.90 8.17
C SER A 100 3.67 20.22 7.41
N TRP A 101 2.43 20.62 7.66
CA TRP A 101 1.27 20.11 6.95
C TRP A 101 0.65 21.19 6.09
N ARG A 102 0.63 20.99 4.77
CA ARG A 102 0.11 21.94 3.79
C ARG A 102 -0.35 21.18 2.57
N ASP A 103 -1.36 21.68 1.89
CA ASP A 103 -1.74 21.23 0.55
C ASP A 103 -0.83 21.96 -0.46
N VAL A 104 0.09 21.24 -1.11
CA VAL A 104 1.14 21.84 -1.96
C VAL A 104 1.17 21.29 -3.37
N ALA A 105 0.75 20.05 -3.58
CA ALA A 105 0.75 19.39 -4.87
C ALA A 105 -0.29 18.28 -4.91
N ARG A 106 -0.44 17.67 -6.07
CA ARG A 106 -1.37 16.57 -6.27
C ARG A 106 -0.72 15.33 -6.85
N PRO A 107 -1.33 14.15 -6.63
CA PRO A 107 -0.72 12.91 -7.07
C PRO A 107 -0.52 12.78 -8.62
N HIS A 108 0.72 12.73 -9.14
CA HIS A 108 1.16 12.20 -10.45
C HIS A 108 0.60 10.81 -10.77
N LYS A 109 0.17 10.61 -12.02
CA LYS A 109 -0.42 9.32 -12.42
C LYS A 109 0.59 8.17 -12.30
N PHE A 110 0.16 7.07 -11.70
CA PHE A 110 0.93 5.83 -11.54
C PHE A 110 2.21 5.96 -10.69
N TYR A 111 2.13 6.47 -9.45
CA TYR A 111 3.15 6.25 -8.40
C TYR A 111 3.42 4.77 -8.19
N THR A 112 4.16 4.21 -9.12
CA THR A 112 4.42 2.80 -9.25
C THR A 112 5.81 2.63 -8.73
N TRP A 113 5.95 1.76 -7.74
CA TRP A 113 7.24 1.24 -7.38
C TRP A 113 7.83 0.62 -8.64
N LYS A 114 8.90 1.21 -9.17
CA LYS A 114 9.52 0.64 -10.36
C LYS A 114 10.21 -0.65 -9.95
N SER A 115 9.57 -1.77 -10.25
CA SER A 115 10.24 -3.05 -10.38
C SER A 115 11.40 -2.89 -11.37
N ARG A 116 12.56 -3.42 -10.96
CA ARG A 116 13.83 -3.40 -11.68
C ARG A 116 13.62 -3.60 -13.19
N GLY A 117 14.02 -2.64 -14.03
CA GLY A 117 14.07 -2.84 -15.49
C GLY A 117 13.82 -1.61 -16.39
N LYS A 118 12.92 -0.69 -16.02
CA LYS A 118 12.66 0.53 -16.82
C LYS A 118 13.40 1.75 -16.26
N LYS A 119 14.28 2.38 -17.07
CA LYS A 119 14.97 3.63 -16.71
C LYS A 119 13.98 4.72 -16.28
N ALA A 120 14.30 5.46 -15.22
CA ALA A 120 13.58 6.67 -14.82
C ALA A 120 13.75 7.76 -15.88
N LYS A 121 12.68 8.53 -16.13
CA LYS A 121 12.72 9.72 -16.98
C LYS A 121 12.59 10.95 -16.10
N ALA A 122 13.14 12.06 -16.56
CA ALA A 122 13.11 13.34 -15.85
C ALA A 122 11.69 13.83 -15.52
N ASN A 123 10.69 13.45 -16.31
CA ASN A 123 9.28 13.85 -16.15
C ASN A 123 8.42 12.82 -15.42
N PHE A 124 9.02 11.92 -14.63
CA PHE A 124 8.27 10.98 -13.78
C PHE A 124 7.95 11.63 -12.41
N CYS A 125 7.45 12.87 -12.48
CA CYS A 125 7.08 13.78 -11.40
C CYS A 125 5.85 14.59 -11.82
N THR A 126 5.35 15.48 -10.97
CA THR A 126 4.23 16.39 -11.30
C THR A 126 4.64 17.86 -11.14
N ASP A 127 4.10 18.73 -11.99
CA ASP A 127 4.13 20.19 -11.82
C ASP A 127 2.76 20.75 -11.37
N GLU A 128 1.79 19.86 -11.16
CA GLU A 128 0.45 20.24 -10.74
C GLU A 128 0.42 20.72 -9.28
N GLY A 129 -0.44 21.71 -9.01
CA GLY A 129 -0.58 22.32 -7.69
C GLY A 129 -1.56 21.63 -6.74
N PRO A 130 -1.91 22.32 -5.65
CA PRO A 130 -2.83 21.86 -4.61
C PRO A 130 -4.12 21.19 -5.12
N ASP A 131 -4.64 20.21 -4.38
CA ASP A 131 -5.88 19.48 -4.72
C ASP A 131 -6.92 19.38 -3.59
N GLY A 132 -6.70 20.09 -2.50
CA GLY A 132 -7.56 20.06 -1.32
C GLY A 132 -7.25 18.90 -0.37
N LYS A 133 -6.22 18.09 -0.64
CA LYS A 133 -5.73 17.06 0.30
C LYS A 133 -4.52 17.58 1.06
N LEU A 134 -4.45 17.22 2.34
CA LEU A 134 -3.37 17.67 3.19
C LEU A 134 -2.11 16.82 2.93
N ASP A 135 -0.99 17.48 2.67
CA ASP A 135 0.30 16.81 2.48
C ASP A 135 1.18 16.96 3.73
N LEU A 136 2.12 16.02 3.89
CA LEU A 136 3.22 16.13 4.85
C LEU A 136 4.46 16.65 4.13
N VAL A 137 4.77 17.93 4.35
CA VAL A 137 5.90 18.62 3.73
C VAL A 137 7.13 18.49 4.62
N LEU A 138 8.22 18.06 4.03
CA LEU A 138 9.51 17.75 4.63
C LEU A 138 10.56 18.71 4.08
N GLN A 139 11.45 19.18 4.95
CA GLN A 139 12.65 19.92 4.56
C GLN A 139 13.86 19.01 4.76
N VAL A 140 14.54 18.67 3.67
CA VAL A 140 15.69 17.76 3.69
C VAL A 140 16.95 18.51 3.32
N ASN A 141 18.03 18.32 4.08
CA ASN A 141 19.31 18.95 3.79
C ASN A 141 19.84 18.52 2.41
N LYS A 142 20.08 19.48 1.51
CA LYS A 142 20.53 19.16 0.15
C LYS A 142 21.91 18.52 0.12
N LYS A 143 22.82 18.94 1.00
CA LYS A 143 24.19 18.39 1.05
C LYS A 143 24.18 16.93 1.48
N ASP A 144 23.32 16.57 2.42
CA ASP A 144 23.21 15.17 2.85
C ASP A 144 22.55 14.31 1.76
N LEU A 145 21.55 14.84 1.05
CA LEU A 145 20.96 14.13 -0.09
C LEU A 145 22.00 13.87 -1.19
N LEU A 146 22.77 14.90 -1.58
CA LEU A 146 23.85 14.76 -2.56
C LEU A 146 24.94 13.77 -2.09
N ARG A 147 25.25 13.75 -0.80
CA ARG A 147 26.20 12.80 -0.20
C ARG A 147 25.73 11.36 -0.38
N VAL A 148 24.46 11.07 -0.11
CA VAL A 148 23.88 9.72 -0.26
C VAL A 148 23.76 9.31 -1.73
N LEU A 149 23.42 10.24 -2.62
CA LEU A 149 23.40 9.98 -4.07
C LEU A 149 24.79 9.67 -4.66
N GLY A 150 25.85 10.13 -3.99
CA GLY A 150 27.23 9.85 -4.35
C GLY A 150 27.68 10.57 -5.63
N LYS A 151 28.45 9.89 -6.47
CA LYS A 151 28.96 10.46 -7.72
C LYS A 151 27.82 10.67 -8.71
N VAL A 152 27.63 11.92 -9.14
CA VAL A 152 26.63 12.35 -10.10
C VAL A 152 27.23 13.14 -11.27
N ARG A 153 26.58 13.09 -12.42
CA ARG A 153 26.87 13.91 -13.61
C ARG A 153 25.70 14.82 -13.92
N ASP A 154 25.99 15.91 -14.62
CA ASP A 154 24.96 16.81 -15.13
C ASP A 154 23.96 16.04 -16.01
N GLY A 155 22.66 16.29 -15.83
CA GLY A 155 21.58 15.60 -16.51
C GLY A 155 21.26 14.19 -16.00
N ASP A 156 21.98 13.65 -15.00
CA ASP A 156 21.64 12.35 -14.41
C ASP A 156 20.21 12.40 -13.83
N VAL A 157 19.37 11.43 -14.20
CA VAL A 157 18.06 11.21 -13.55
C VAL A 157 18.23 10.21 -12.42
N ARG A 158 17.98 10.64 -11.18
CA ARG A 158 18.08 9.79 -9.98
C ARG A 158 16.70 9.53 -9.41
N VAL A 159 16.40 8.26 -9.13
CA VAL A 159 15.23 7.89 -8.33
C VAL A 159 15.60 8.04 -6.87
N VAL A 160 14.83 8.84 -6.15
CA VAL A 160 14.98 9.10 -4.72
C VAL A 160 13.83 8.42 -3.99
N ARG A 161 14.14 7.69 -2.93
CA ARG A 161 13.17 6.88 -2.19
C ARG A 161 12.86 7.48 -0.83
N LEU A 162 11.60 7.40 -0.46
CA LEU A 162 11.11 7.71 0.87
C LEU A 162 10.63 6.43 1.55
N SER A 163 10.91 6.32 2.84
CA SER A 163 10.29 5.34 3.71
C SER A 163 9.74 5.99 4.97
N ALA A 164 8.68 5.41 5.52
CA ALA A 164 8.10 5.82 6.80
C ALA A 164 7.29 4.67 7.39
N TRP A 165 6.78 4.88 8.60
CA TRP A 165 5.84 3.98 9.25
C TRP A 165 4.52 4.68 9.51
N HIS A 166 3.43 3.99 9.20
CA HIS A 166 2.10 4.36 9.62
C HIS A 166 1.89 4.03 11.10
N LYS A 167 1.03 4.75 11.81
CA LYS A 167 0.69 4.49 13.21
C LYS A 167 0.08 3.09 13.45
N SER A 168 -0.51 2.48 12.44
CA SER A 168 -0.99 1.08 12.48
C SER A 168 0.13 0.04 12.40
N GLY A 169 1.38 0.45 12.18
CA GLY A 169 2.52 -0.44 11.97
C GLY A 169 2.75 -0.83 10.51
N ALA A 170 1.99 -0.31 9.53
CA ALA A 170 2.28 -0.52 8.12
C ALA A 170 3.55 0.22 7.68
N ARG A 171 4.37 -0.40 6.82
CA ARG A 171 5.52 0.26 6.19
C ARG A 171 5.03 1.07 5.00
N LEU A 172 5.44 2.33 4.91
CA LEU A 172 5.14 3.20 3.78
C LEU A 172 6.40 3.37 2.93
N VAL A 173 6.25 3.26 1.61
CA VAL A 173 7.34 3.50 0.66
C VAL A 173 6.86 4.38 -0.49
N GLY A 174 7.65 5.37 -0.84
CA GLY A 174 7.40 6.25 -1.97
C GLY A 174 8.68 6.50 -2.74
N GLN A 175 8.54 7.06 -3.93
CA GLN A 175 9.69 7.48 -4.73
C GLN A 175 9.29 8.64 -5.61
N ASP A 176 10.29 9.43 -5.99
CA ASP A 176 10.19 10.42 -7.05
C ASP A 176 11.55 10.50 -7.78
N VAL A 177 11.66 11.35 -8.79
CA VAL A 177 12.88 11.58 -9.55
C VAL A 177 13.45 12.96 -9.31
N VAL A 178 14.78 13.08 -9.38
CA VAL A 178 15.50 14.35 -9.49
C VAL A 178 16.41 14.34 -10.71
N VAL A 179 16.66 15.51 -11.29
CA VAL A 179 17.61 15.74 -12.37
C VAL A 179 18.78 16.51 -11.81
N ILE A 180 20.00 15.99 -11.94
CA ILE A 180 21.19 16.65 -11.44
C ILE A 180 21.56 17.84 -12.35
N GLU A 181 21.83 18.99 -11.72
CA GLU A 181 22.34 20.19 -12.39
C GLU A 181 23.65 20.61 -11.73
N LYS A 182 24.73 20.76 -12.51
CA LYS A 182 26.05 21.15 -11.97
C LYS A 182 26.40 22.61 -12.17
#